data_AF-A0A818TTU8-F1
#
_entry.id   AF-A0A818TTU8-F1
#
_cell.length_a   1.000
_cell.length_b   1.000
_cell.length_c   1.000
_cell.angle_alpha   90.00
_cell.angle_beta   90.00
_cell.angle_gamma   90.00
#
_symmetry.space_group_name_H-M   'P 1'
#
loop_
_entity.id
_entity.type
_entity.pdbx_description
1 polymer ?
#
loop_
_entity_poly.entity_id
_entity_poly.type
_entity_poly.pdbx_seq_one_letter_code
_entity_poly.pdbx_strand_id
1 'polypeptide(L)'
;MNLYIYLFIILNFFIINVHSLIDGLYCGKDNCYDLLNVTRAATKQEIVKAYRNLAKKYHPDVAKTLTDKEIYTEKFRAFANAYEILRDEETRTDYDRMLDNPDQYYTHYYRYYRHRYAPKVDVRLVLFILISVISAIQYYSQYSNYNTAINYLITVPKYRIQAQEIARQEGLLGSNTELSKKNRGRKTISKQEEEAILKRIVEQKLDIKGGYKKPSKL
;
A
#
# COMPACT_ATOMS: atom_id res chain seq x y z
N MET A 1 -42.83 -13.47 53.41
CA MET A 1 -41.50 -13.42 52.76
C MET A 1 -41.53 -13.71 51.25
N ASN A 2 -42.54 -14.39 50.70
CA ASN A 2 -42.57 -14.80 49.29
C ASN A 2 -43.07 -13.74 48.29
N LEU A 3 -43.82 -12.72 48.71
CA LEU A 3 -44.37 -11.73 47.77
C LEU A 3 -43.32 -10.73 47.27
N TYR A 4 -42.38 -10.33 48.14
CA TYR A 4 -41.27 -9.44 47.77
C TYR A 4 -40.23 -10.10 46.86
N ILE A 5 -40.05 -11.41 46.97
CA ILE A 5 -39.15 -12.20 46.10
C ILE A 5 -39.73 -12.27 44.67
N TYR A 6 -41.04 -12.48 44.53
CA TYR A 6 -41.71 -12.46 43.22
C TYR A 6 -41.71 -11.06 42.59
N LEU A 7 -41.90 -9.99 43.38
CA LEU A 7 -41.82 -8.61 42.88
C LEU A 7 -40.41 -8.26 42.39
N PHE A 8 -39.37 -8.75 43.07
CA PHE A 8 -37.97 -8.54 42.68
C PHE A 8 -37.60 -9.32 41.40
N ILE A 9 -38.12 -10.54 41.22
CA ILE A 9 -37.91 -11.35 40.01
C ILE A 9 -38.63 -10.72 38.80
N ILE A 10 -39.85 -10.19 38.97
CA ILE A 10 -40.61 -9.55 37.89
C ILE A 10 -39.98 -8.20 37.48
N LEU A 11 -39.43 -7.43 38.44
CA LEU A 11 -38.70 -6.19 38.12
C LEU A 11 -37.39 -6.44 37.37
N ASN A 12 -36.70 -7.56 37.64
CA ASN A 12 -35.46 -7.94 36.95
C ASN A 12 -35.71 -8.64 35.60
N PHE A 13 -36.93 -9.13 35.34
CA PHE A 13 -37.27 -9.78 34.07
C PHE A 13 -37.60 -8.78 32.94
N PHE A 14 -37.82 -7.50 33.27
CA PHE A 14 -38.31 -6.51 32.30
C PHE A 14 -37.24 -5.57 31.72
N ILE A 15 -35.96 -5.78 32.02
CA ILE A 15 -34.87 -4.97 31.44
C ILE A 15 -33.76 -5.88 30.90
N ILE A 16 -34.11 -6.72 29.93
CA ILE A 16 -33.14 -7.13 28.92
C ILE A 16 -33.71 -6.67 27.59
N ASN A 17 -33.64 -5.36 27.34
CA ASN A 17 -33.75 -4.87 25.97
C ASN A 17 -32.49 -5.36 25.25
N VAL A 18 -32.61 -6.49 24.56
CA VAL A 18 -31.56 -7.06 23.70
C VAL A 18 -31.33 -6.10 22.53
N HIS A 19 -30.57 -5.03 22.73
CA HIS A 19 -30.07 -4.21 21.63
C HIS A 19 -28.81 -4.88 21.10
N SER A 20 -29.01 -5.88 20.22
CA SER A 20 -27.93 -6.56 19.49
C SER A 20 -27.40 -5.68 18.34
N LEU A 21 -27.15 -4.40 18.61
CA LEU A 21 -26.63 -3.43 17.66
C LEU A 21 -25.32 -2.87 18.22
N ILE A 22 -24.27 -2.98 17.42
CA ILE A 22 -22.90 -2.67 17.83
C ILE A 22 -22.70 -1.16 17.76
N ASP A 23 -22.43 -0.53 18.90
CA ASP A 23 -22.09 0.88 18.96
C ASP A 23 -20.86 1.17 18.08
N GLY A 24 -20.97 2.13 17.15
CA GLY A 24 -19.94 2.47 16.17
C GLY A 24 -19.94 1.69 14.84
N LEU A 25 -20.82 0.70 14.65
CA LEU A 25 -20.98 -0.02 13.38
C LEU A 25 -22.31 0.35 12.70
N TYR A 26 -22.31 0.52 11.38
CA TYR A 26 -23.53 0.86 10.62
C TYR A 26 -24.26 2.07 11.24
N CYS A 27 -25.51 1.90 11.69
CA CYS A 27 -26.32 2.93 12.35
C CYS A 27 -26.15 3.01 13.87
N GLY A 28 -25.09 2.39 14.42
CA GLY A 28 -24.79 2.40 15.85
C GLY A 28 -25.81 1.57 16.62
N LYS A 29 -26.47 2.18 17.61
CA LYS A 29 -27.49 1.52 18.45
C LYS A 29 -28.87 1.45 17.80
N ASP A 30 -29.07 2.20 16.72
CA ASP A 30 -30.33 2.29 16.01
C ASP A 30 -30.35 1.36 14.79
N ASN A 31 -31.55 0.92 14.42
CA ASN A 31 -31.75 0.15 13.20
C ASN A 31 -31.88 1.11 12.00
N CYS A 32 -31.12 0.88 10.93
CA CYS A 32 -31.11 1.72 9.74
C CYS A 32 -32.48 1.76 9.03
N TYR A 33 -33.22 0.65 9.06
CA TYR A 33 -34.56 0.56 8.48
C TYR A 33 -35.55 1.43 9.26
N ASP A 34 -35.49 1.36 10.59
CA ASP A 34 -36.36 2.11 11.49
C ASP A 34 -36.06 3.62 11.42
N LEU A 35 -34.78 4.00 11.32
CA LEU A 35 -34.37 5.40 11.11
C LEU A 35 -35.00 5.99 9.85
N LEU A 36 -35.08 5.22 8.75
CA LEU A 36 -35.70 5.67 7.51
C LEU A 36 -37.23 5.43 7.47
N ASN A 37 -37.82 4.80 8.49
CA ASN A 37 -39.21 4.37 8.50
C ASN A 37 -39.58 3.50 7.28
N VAL A 38 -38.72 2.54 6.94
CA VAL A 38 -38.94 1.60 5.84
C VAL A 38 -38.75 0.17 6.33
N THR A 39 -39.35 -0.81 5.66
CA THR A 39 -39.16 -2.22 6.03
C THR A 39 -37.93 -2.81 5.36
N ARG A 40 -37.46 -3.97 5.84
CA ARG A 40 -36.39 -4.75 5.19
C ARG A 40 -36.74 -5.16 3.75
N ALA A 41 -38.03 -5.23 3.41
CA ALA A 41 -38.50 -5.52 2.04
C ALA A 41 -38.54 -4.29 1.13
N ALA A 42 -38.23 -3.09 1.65
CA ALA A 42 -38.34 -1.85 0.88
C ALA A 42 -37.41 -1.84 -0.33
N THR A 43 -37.93 -1.35 -1.45
CA THR A 43 -37.20 -1.20 -2.70
C THR A 43 -36.20 -0.05 -2.61
N LYS A 44 -35.19 -0.04 -3.49
CA LYS A 44 -34.21 1.07 -3.59
C LYS A 44 -34.91 2.42 -3.78
N GLN A 45 -36.03 2.46 -4.52
CA GLN A 45 -36.80 3.69 -4.76
C GLN A 45 -37.50 4.19 -3.49
N GLU A 46 -38.08 3.29 -2.70
CA GLU A 46 -38.74 3.63 -1.43
C GLU A 46 -37.74 4.17 -0.41
N ILE A 47 -36.56 3.55 -0.31
CA ILE A 47 -35.47 4.01 0.56
C ILE A 47 -35.01 5.42 0.16
N VAL A 48 -34.81 5.68 -1.13
CA VAL A 48 -34.44 7.02 -1.64
C VAL A 48 -35.54 8.05 -1.33
N LYS A 49 -36.81 7.69 -1.52
CA LYS A 49 -37.94 8.57 -1.25
C LYS A 49 -38.05 8.90 0.24
N ALA A 50 -37.92 7.90 1.11
CA ALA A 50 -37.98 8.05 2.55
C ALA A 50 -36.85 8.97 3.05
N TYR A 51 -35.61 8.70 2.62
CA TYR A 51 -34.47 9.55 2.95
C TYR A 51 -34.68 11.00 2.50
N ARG A 52 -35.11 11.24 1.26
CA ARG A 52 -35.35 12.61 0.76
C ARG A 52 -36.38 13.37 1.59
N ASN A 53 -37.43 12.71 2.05
CA ASN A 53 -38.46 13.32 2.89
C ASN A 53 -37.92 13.69 4.27
N LEU A 54 -37.16 12.77 4.90
CA LEU A 54 -36.54 12.99 6.20
C LEU A 54 -35.44 14.06 6.13
N ALA A 55 -34.60 14.03 5.11
CA ALA A 55 -33.53 15.00 4.86
C ALA A 55 -34.10 16.43 4.72
N LYS A 56 -35.21 16.62 4.00
CA LYS A 56 -35.88 17.92 3.90
C LYS A 56 -36.47 18.38 5.23
N LYS A 57 -37.04 17.46 6.00
CA LYS A 57 -37.69 17.77 7.30
C LYS A 57 -36.67 18.14 8.38
N TYR A 58 -35.52 17.48 8.40
CA TYR A 58 -34.49 17.62 9.43
C TYR A 58 -33.23 18.32 8.92
N HIS A 59 -33.30 19.06 7.80
CA HIS A 59 -32.16 19.86 7.35
C HIS A 59 -31.86 20.95 8.39
N PRO A 60 -30.59 21.17 8.79
CA PRO A 60 -30.24 22.16 9.82
C PRO A 60 -30.68 23.59 9.48
N ASP A 61 -30.82 23.91 8.20
CA ASP A 61 -31.29 25.24 7.74
C ASP A 61 -32.78 25.49 7.99
N VAL A 62 -33.57 24.45 8.24
CA VAL A 62 -35.01 24.57 8.54
C VAL A 62 -35.25 24.80 10.03
N ALA A 63 -34.24 24.57 10.87
CA ALA A 63 -34.34 24.77 12.31
C ALA A 63 -34.47 26.26 12.68
N LYS A 64 -35.36 26.56 13.64
CA LYS A 64 -35.66 27.93 14.07
C LYS A 64 -34.81 28.39 15.26
N THR A 65 -34.32 27.45 16.07
CA THR A 65 -33.51 27.71 17.27
C THR A 65 -32.17 27.00 17.21
N LEU A 66 -31.20 27.44 18.01
CA LEU A 66 -29.88 26.79 18.09
C LEU A 66 -30.00 25.34 18.61
N THR A 67 -30.85 25.13 19.61
CA THR A 67 -31.13 23.78 20.15
C THR A 67 -31.77 22.88 19.10
N ASP A 68 -32.72 23.39 18.31
CA ASP A 68 -33.31 22.61 17.21
C ASP A 68 -32.27 22.29 16.14
N LYS A 69 -31.36 23.23 15.86
CA LYS A 69 -30.30 23.05 14.86
C LYS A 69 -29.38 21.90 15.21
N GLU A 70 -29.01 21.75 16.48
CA GLU A 70 -28.22 20.62 16.98
C GLU A 70 -28.97 19.30 16.79
N ILE A 71 -30.22 19.22 17.26
CA ILE A 71 -31.06 18.01 17.14
C ILE A 71 -31.26 17.63 15.67
N TYR A 72 -31.52 18.61 14.81
CA TYR A 72 -31.74 18.39 13.37
C TYR A 72 -30.46 17.90 12.72
N THR A 73 -29.30 18.47 13.08
CA THR A 73 -27.99 18.04 12.59
C THR A 73 -27.70 16.59 12.94
N GLU A 74 -27.94 16.17 14.19
CA GLU A 74 -27.74 14.79 14.62
C GLU A 74 -28.67 13.82 13.88
N LYS A 75 -29.97 14.12 13.81
CA LYS A 75 -30.94 13.31 13.07
C LYS A 75 -30.60 13.24 11.59
N PHE A 76 -30.21 14.35 10.98
CA PHE A 76 -29.80 14.39 9.59
C PHE A 76 -28.60 13.47 9.33
N ARG A 77 -27.58 13.49 10.21
CA ARG A 77 -26.43 12.58 10.12
C ARG A 77 -26.86 11.11 10.26
N ALA A 78 -27.74 10.81 11.20
CA ALA A 78 -28.26 9.45 11.39
C ALA A 78 -29.01 8.95 10.14
N PHE A 79 -29.91 9.76 9.58
CA PHE A 79 -30.64 9.41 8.35
C PHE A 79 -29.73 9.30 7.14
N ALA A 80 -28.71 10.17 7.01
CA ALA A 80 -27.73 10.10 5.94
C ALA A 80 -26.93 8.80 6.01
N ASN A 81 -26.45 8.44 7.20
CA ASN A 81 -25.72 7.18 7.42
C ASN A 81 -26.59 5.96 7.14
N ALA A 82 -27.84 5.93 7.62
CA ALA A 82 -28.79 4.86 7.32
C ALA A 82 -29.05 4.72 5.81
N TYR A 83 -29.20 5.84 5.11
CA TYR A 83 -29.35 5.84 3.66
C TYR A 83 -28.10 5.32 2.95
N GLU A 84 -26.89 5.74 3.36
CA GLU A 84 -25.65 5.23 2.78
C GLU A 84 -25.52 3.71 2.90
N ILE A 85 -25.89 3.16 4.05
CA ILE A 85 -25.83 1.71 4.32
C ILE A 85 -26.88 0.94 3.50
N LEU A 86 -28.10 1.47 3.39
CA LEU A 86 -29.22 0.77 2.74
C LEU A 86 -29.33 1.00 1.23
N ARG A 87 -28.67 2.04 0.69
CA ARG A 87 -28.72 2.39 -0.73
C ARG A 87 -27.98 1.38 -1.59
N ASP A 88 -26.77 1.02 -1.19
CA ASP A 88 -25.94 0.06 -1.91
C ASP A 88 -26.32 -1.38 -1.52
N GLU A 89 -26.35 -2.26 -2.51
CA GLU A 89 -26.85 -3.63 -2.33
C GLU A 89 -25.87 -4.49 -1.53
N GLU A 90 -24.56 -4.28 -1.71
CA GLU A 90 -23.54 -5.02 -0.99
C GLU A 90 -23.55 -4.61 0.49
N THR A 91 -23.56 -3.31 0.78
CA THR A 91 -23.61 -2.81 2.16
C THR A 91 -24.92 -3.15 2.86
N ARG A 92 -26.04 -3.13 2.14
CA ARG A 92 -27.34 -3.56 2.67
C ARG A 92 -27.34 -5.05 2.99
N THR A 93 -26.78 -5.88 2.12
CA THR A 93 -26.67 -7.33 2.34
C THR A 93 -25.80 -7.65 3.55
N ASP A 94 -24.70 -6.91 3.73
CA ASP A 94 -23.82 -7.07 4.89
C ASP A 94 -24.49 -6.60 6.19
N TYR A 95 -25.26 -5.51 6.14
CA TYR A 95 -26.07 -5.03 7.26
C TYR A 95 -27.16 -6.04 7.64
N ASP A 96 -27.88 -6.56 6.66
CA ASP A 96 -28.88 -7.60 6.81
C ASP A 96 -28.31 -8.86 7.46
N ARG A 97 -27.14 -9.30 7.01
CA ARG A 97 -26.45 -10.46 7.59
C ARG A 97 -26.00 -10.20 9.04
N MET A 98 -25.65 -8.96 9.37
CA MET A 98 -25.36 -8.56 10.76
C MET A 98 -26.60 -8.66 11.63
N LEU A 99 -27.75 -8.20 11.16
CA LEU A 99 -29.02 -8.34 11.87
C LEU A 99 -29.39 -9.82 12.07
N ASP A 100 -29.16 -10.67 11.07
CA ASP A 100 -29.47 -12.10 11.13
C ASP A 100 -28.48 -12.89 12.00
N ASN A 101 -27.23 -12.44 12.14
CA ASN A 101 -26.13 -13.17 12.84
C ASN A 101 -25.31 -12.22 13.73
N PRO A 102 -25.88 -11.67 14.82
CA PRO A 102 -25.22 -10.67 15.65
C PRO A 102 -24.02 -11.21 16.44
N ASP A 103 -23.91 -12.53 16.60
CA ASP A 103 -22.81 -13.23 17.27
C ASP A 103 -21.46 -13.10 16.52
N GLN A 104 -21.50 -12.92 15.19
CA GLN A 104 -20.30 -12.86 14.35
C GLN A 104 -19.66 -11.45 14.30
N TYR A 105 -19.40 -10.86 15.47
CA TYR A 105 -18.89 -9.49 15.61
C TYR A 105 -17.72 -9.16 14.67
N TYR A 106 -16.66 -9.98 14.70
CA TYR A 106 -15.45 -9.72 13.91
C TYR A 106 -15.73 -9.73 12.41
N THR A 107 -16.53 -10.66 11.92
CA THR A 107 -16.86 -10.75 10.49
C THR A 107 -17.58 -9.49 9.99
N HIS A 108 -18.56 -9.00 10.77
CA HIS A 108 -19.30 -7.79 10.41
C HIS A 108 -18.44 -6.54 10.52
N TYR A 109 -17.58 -6.48 11.53
CA TYR A 109 -16.56 -5.45 11.67
C TYR A 109 -15.66 -5.38 10.43
N TYR A 110 -15.06 -6.51 10.02
CA TYR A 110 -14.19 -6.54 8.84
C TYR A 110 -14.91 -6.13 7.56
N ARG A 111 -16.16 -6.58 7.34
CA ARG A 111 -16.95 -6.21 6.16
C ARG A 111 -17.26 -4.71 6.11
N TYR A 112 -17.68 -4.13 7.23
CA TYR A 112 -17.95 -2.71 7.32
C TYR A 112 -16.72 -1.85 7.02
N TYR A 113 -15.57 -2.18 7.62
CA TYR A 113 -14.33 -1.43 7.38
C TYR A 113 -13.77 -1.64 5.98
N ARG A 114 -13.95 -2.83 5.39
CA ARG A 114 -13.53 -3.10 4.01
C ARG A 114 -14.19 -2.12 3.03
N HIS A 115 -15.49 -1.88 3.16
CA HIS A 115 -16.21 -0.96 2.26
C HIS A 115 -15.74 0.48 2.35
N ARG A 116 -15.34 0.94 3.55
CA ARG A 116 -14.93 2.33 3.78
C ARG A 116 -13.46 2.59 3.52
N TYR A 117 -12.58 1.63 3.80
CA TYR A 117 -11.14 1.85 3.87
C TYR A 117 -10.33 0.97 2.92
N ALA A 118 -10.92 -0.03 2.26
CA ALA A 118 -10.15 -0.86 1.34
C ALA A 118 -9.61 0.01 0.20
N PRO A 119 -8.29 0.00 -0.03
CA PRO A 119 -7.71 0.71 -1.16
C PRO A 119 -8.26 0.11 -2.45
N LYS A 120 -8.66 0.97 -3.39
CA LYS A 120 -9.16 0.55 -4.71
C LYS A 120 -8.04 0.05 -5.64
N VAL A 121 -6.79 0.06 -5.18
CA VAL A 121 -5.63 -0.41 -5.94
C VAL A 121 -5.32 -1.86 -5.60
N ASP A 122 -4.98 -2.65 -6.60
CA ASP A 122 -4.56 -4.04 -6.39
C ASP A 122 -3.22 -4.07 -5.65
N VAL A 123 -3.19 -4.74 -4.50
CA VAL A 123 -1.99 -4.92 -3.68
C VAL A 123 -0.86 -5.58 -4.49
N ARG A 124 -1.17 -6.44 -5.46
CA ARG A 124 -0.19 -7.09 -6.34
C ARG A 124 0.59 -6.09 -7.18
N LEU A 125 -0.07 -5.05 -7.69
CA LEU A 125 0.57 -3.99 -8.46
C LEU A 125 1.57 -3.23 -7.59
N VAL A 126 1.17 -2.89 -6.36
CA VAL A 126 2.03 -2.20 -5.40
C VAL A 126 3.27 -3.03 -5.07
N LEU A 127 3.08 -4.34 -4.83
CA LEU A 127 4.18 -5.26 -4.57
C LEU A 127 5.12 -5.38 -5.77
N PHE A 128 4.59 -5.48 -6.99
CA PHE A 128 5.41 -5.56 -8.20
C PHE A 128 6.27 -4.30 -8.40
N ILE A 129 5.69 -3.11 -8.22
CA ILE A 129 6.42 -1.85 -8.29
C ILE A 129 7.50 -1.78 -7.21
N LEU A 130 7.16 -2.15 -5.98
CA LEU A 130 8.10 -2.15 -4.85
C LEU A 130 9.29 -3.09 -5.10
N ILE A 131 9.03 -4.32 -5.53
CA ILE A 131 10.08 -5.30 -5.88
C ILE A 131 10.94 -4.78 -7.03
N SER A 132 10.32 -4.18 -8.06
CA SER A 132 11.04 -3.61 -9.20
C SER A 132 11.96 -2.45 -8.78
N VAL A 133 11.49 -1.56 -7.89
CA VAL A 133 12.28 -0.46 -7.35
C VAL A 133 13.43 -0.97 -6.49
N ILE A 134 13.18 -1.90 -5.58
CA ILE A 134 14.21 -2.51 -4.74
C ILE A 134 15.26 -3.20 -5.61
N SER A 135 14.83 -3.96 -6.62
CA SER A 135 15.72 -4.64 -7.56
C SER A 135 16.57 -3.64 -8.35
N ALA A 136 16.00 -2.53 -8.82
CA ALA A 136 16.72 -1.47 -9.51
C ALA A 136 17.77 -0.79 -8.61
N ILE A 137 17.41 -0.51 -7.35
CA ILE A 137 18.34 0.06 -6.34
C ILE A 137 19.48 -0.92 -6.07
N GLN A 138 19.17 -2.21 -5.87
CA GLN A 138 20.17 -3.26 -5.65
C GLN A 138 21.11 -3.38 -6.84
N TYR A 139 20.58 -3.38 -8.06
CA TYR A 139 21.38 -3.42 -9.28
C TYR A 139 22.30 -2.20 -9.40
N TYR A 140 21.79 -0.99 -9.16
CA TYR A 140 22.59 0.23 -9.23
C TYR A 140 23.68 0.28 -8.15
N SER A 141 23.33 -0.12 -6.91
CA SER A 141 24.29 -0.24 -5.81
C SER A 141 25.39 -1.24 -6.14
N GLN A 142 25.04 -2.42 -6.66
CA GLN A 142 26.00 -3.43 -7.08
C GLN A 142 26.90 -2.94 -8.22
N TYR A 143 26.33 -2.23 -9.20
CA TYR A 143 27.08 -1.63 -10.30
C TYR A 143 28.10 -0.59 -9.82
N SER A 144 27.70 0.29 -8.89
CA SER A 144 28.59 1.28 -8.28
C SER A 144 29.74 0.61 -7.49
N ASN A 145 29.43 -0.40 -6.69
CA ASN A 145 30.43 -1.16 -5.94
C ASN A 145 31.41 -1.86 -6.89
N TYR A 146 30.92 -2.53 -7.94
CA TYR A 146 31.76 -3.19 -8.95
C TYR A 146 32.75 -2.22 -9.60
N ASN A 147 32.27 -1.06 -10.05
CA ASN A 147 33.13 -0.05 -10.68
C ASN A 147 34.19 0.49 -9.71
N THR A 148 33.83 0.67 -8.44
CA THR A 148 34.76 1.08 -7.39
C THR A 148 35.87 0.04 -7.19
N ALA A 149 35.51 -1.25 -7.17
CA ALA A 149 36.48 -2.33 -7.07
C ALA A 149 37.43 -2.37 -8.28
N ILE A 150 36.93 -2.25 -9.50
CA ILE A 150 37.76 -2.23 -10.72
C ILE A 150 38.75 -1.05 -10.70
N ASN A 151 38.28 0.15 -10.34
CA ASN A 151 39.15 1.32 -10.21
C ASN A 151 40.24 1.09 -9.14
N TYR A 152 39.88 0.51 -8.00
CA TYR A 152 40.84 0.17 -6.95
C TYR A 152 41.88 -0.85 -7.44
N LEU A 153 41.46 -1.92 -8.10
CA LEU A 153 42.35 -2.99 -8.56
C LEU A 153 43.46 -2.49 -9.49
N ILE A 154 43.20 -1.46 -10.29
CA ILE A 154 44.21 -0.87 -11.20
C ILE A 154 45.24 -0.02 -10.47
N THR A 155 44.89 0.51 -9.29
CA THR A 155 45.87 1.22 -8.47
C THR A 155 46.87 0.25 -7.83
N VAL A 156 46.45 -1.00 -7.59
CA VAL A 156 47.31 -2.04 -7.04
C VAL A 156 48.35 -2.48 -8.09
N PRO A 157 49.66 -2.37 -7.79
CA PRO A 157 50.73 -2.65 -8.77
C PRO A 157 50.65 -4.05 -9.38
N LYS A 158 50.30 -5.07 -8.57
CA LYS A 158 50.19 -6.47 -8.99
C LYS A 158 49.26 -6.64 -10.20
N TYR A 159 48.03 -6.13 -10.11
CA TYR A 159 47.04 -6.30 -11.17
C TYR A 159 47.31 -5.37 -12.36
N ARG A 160 47.87 -4.19 -12.10
CA ARG A 160 48.25 -3.25 -13.16
C ARG A 160 49.35 -3.81 -14.06
N ILE A 161 50.41 -4.38 -13.48
CA ILE A 161 51.52 -4.97 -14.23
C ILE A 161 51.00 -6.15 -15.06
N GLN A 162 50.21 -7.04 -14.46
CA GLN A 162 49.58 -8.16 -15.16
C GLN A 162 48.71 -7.67 -16.34
N ALA A 163 47.88 -6.65 -16.14
CA ALA A 163 47.06 -6.08 -17.20
C ALA A 163 47.90 -5.43 -18.31
N GLN A 164 49.02 -4.78 -17.97
CA GLN A 164 49.95 -4.19 -18.97
C GLN A 164 50.67 -5.25 -19.79
N GLU A 165 51.09 -6.36 -19.17
CA GLU A 165 51.71 -7.48 -19.87
C GLU A 165 50.75 -8.12 -20.87
N ILE A 166 49.52 -8.40 -20.44
CA ILE A 166 48.46 -8.94 -21.30
C ILE A 166 48.14 -7.97 -22.44
N ALA A 167 48.03 -6.67 -22.15
CA ALA A 167 47.78 -5.67 -23.18
C ALA A 167 48.90 -5.60 -24.23
N ARG A 168 50.16 -5.80 -23.83
CA ARG A 168 51.31 -5.88 -24.76
C ARG A 168 51.27 -7.16 -25.59
N GLN A 169 50.88 -8.28 -25.00
CA GLN A 169 50.72 -9.56 -25.72
C GLN A 169 49.61 -9.47 -26.77
N GLU A 170 48.51 -8.79 -26.44
CA GLU A 170 47.38 -8.55 -27.35
C GLU A 170 47.64 -7.43 -28.37
N GLY A 171 48.83 -6.81 -28.35
CA GLY A 171 49.20 -5.71 -29.25
C GLY A 171 48.45 -4.40 -29.00
N LEU A 172 47.74 -4.29 -27.87
CA LEU A 172 46.94 -3.13 -27.46
C LEU A 172 47.79 -2.02 -26.84
N LEU A 173 48.99 -2.35 -26.35
CA LEU A 173 49.97 -1.42 -25.78
C LEU A 173 51.32 -1.58 -26.49
N GLY A 174 51.96 -0.47 -26.89
CA GLY A 174 53.24 -0.49 -27.58
C GLY A 174 54.36 -1.06 -26.71
N SER A 175 55.23 -1.90 -27.29
CA SER A 175 56.42 -2.40 -26.59
C SER A 175 57.47 -1.28 -26.47
N ASN A 176 58.08 -1.13 -25.29
CA ASN A 176 59.19 -0.18 -25.10
C ASN A 176 60.40 -0.52 -26.00
N THR A 177 60.49 -1.74 -26.54
CA THR A 177 61.55 -2.20 -27.43
C THR A 177 61.41 -1.71 -28.89
N GLU A 178 60.26 -1.12 -29.27
CA GLU A 178 60.06 -0.49 -30.59
C GLU A 178 60.21 1.04 -30.58
N LEU A 179 60.67 1.65 -29.48
CA LEU A 179 60.88 3.10 -29.39
C LEU A 179 62.12 3.61 -30.14
N SER A 180 62.94 2.73 -30.74
CA SER A 180 64.21 3.14 -31.36
C SER A 180 64.24 3.15 -32.91
N LYS A 181 63.34 2.45 -33.63
CA LYS A 181 63.47 2.34 -35.10
C LYS A 181 62.15 2.28 -35.91
N LYS A 182 61.18 3.17 -35.68
CA LYS A 182 60.23 3.58 -36.75
C LYS A 182 59.38 4.81 -36.35
N ASN A 183 59.90 6.02 -36.59
CA ASN A 183 59.08 7.23 -36.49
C ASN A 183 58.48 7.56 -37.86
N ARG A 184 57.16 7.34 -38.00
CA ARG A 184 56.20 8.19 -38.72
C ARG A 184 54.80 7.60 -38.61
N GLY A 185 53.97 8.17 -37.73
CA GLY A 185 52.50 8.12 -37.86
C GLY A 185 51.70 7.29 -36.86
N ARG A 186 52.25 6.81 -35.74
CA ARG A 186 51.44 6.09 -34.73
C ARG A 186 50.98 7.04 -33.63
N LYS A 187 49.66 7.26 -33.57
CA LYS A 187 48.97 8.04 -32.53
C LYS A 187 49.45 7.58 -31.15
N THR A 188 50.08 8.46 -30.37
CA THR A 188 50.35 8.23 -28.94
C THR A 188 49.01 7.99 -28.25
N ILE A 189 48.80 6.79 -27.72
CA ILE A 189 47.58 6.41 -27.01
C ILE A 189 47.41 7.38 -25.83
N SER A 190 46.22 7.96 -25.68
CA SER A 190 45.96 8.88 -24.56
C SER A 190 46.06 8.12 -23.24
N LYS A 191 46.53 8.78 -22.18
CA LYS A 191 46.58 8.21 -20.82
C LYS A 191 45.22 7.63 -20.37
N GLN A 192 44.12 8.23 -20.84
CA GLN A 192 42.76 7.75 -20.58
C GLN A 192 42.41 6.47 -21.36
N GLU A 193 42.90 6.34 -22.60
CA GLU A 193 42.70 5.15 -23.43
C GLU A 193 43.50 3.96 -22.89
N GLU A 194 44.73 4.19 -22.43
CA GLU A 194 45.53 3.15 -21.75
C GLU A 194 44.81 2.66 -20.48
N GLU A 195 44.31 3.58 -19.66
CA GLU A 195 43.59 3.21 -18.44
C GLU A 195 42.30 2.43 -18.74
N ALA A 196 41.58 2.78 -19.81
CA ALA A 196 40.40 2.05 -20.26
C ALA A 196 40.73 0.62 -20.76
N ILE A 197 41.86 0.44 -21.46
CA ILE A 197 42.34 -0.88 -21.87
C ILE A 197 42.66 -1.74 -20.65
N LEU A 198 43.37 -1.18 -19.66
CA LEU A 198 43.69 -1.89 -18.43
C LEU A 198 42.43 -2.26 -17.63
N LYS A 199 41.44 -1.37 -17.55
CA LYS A 199 40.11 -1.67 -16.95
C LYS A 199 39.48 -2.89 -17.59
N ARG A 200 39.40 -2.94 -18.93
CA ARG A 200 38.80 -4.06 -19.65
C ARG A 200 39.52 -5.39 -19.41
N ILE A 201 40.86 -5.37 -19.36
CA ILE A 201 41.63 -6.60 -19.11
C ILE A 201 41.41 -7.11 -17.69
N VAL A 202 41.44 -6.21 -16.71
CA VAL A 202 41.11 -6.53 -15.30
C VAL A 202 39.70 -7.11 -15.21
N GLU A 203 38.71 -6.51 -15.86
CA GLU A 203 37.32 -6.99 -15.89
C GLU A 203 37.16 -8.39 -16.50
N GLN A 204 37.96 -8.73 -17.52
CA GLN A 204 37.87 -10.02 -18.21
C GLN A 204 38.62 -11.14 -17.49
N LYS A 205 39.72 -10.80 -16.81
CA LYS A 205 40.64 -11.80 -16.23
C LYS A 205 40.45 -12.02 -14.74
N LEU A 206 39.83 -11.08 -14.02
CA LEU A 206 39.61 -11.19 -12.57
C LEU A 206 38.15 -11.50 -12.24
N ASP A 207 37.93 -12.65 -11.62
CA ASP A 207 36.63 -13.03 -11.05
C ASP A 207 36.46 -12.38 -9.67
N ILE A 208 35.77 -11.23 -9.64
CA ILE A 208 35.47 -10.52 -8.39
C ILE A 208 34.25 -11.18 -7.73
N LYS A 209 34.43 -11.66 -6.50
CA LYS A 209 33.41 -12.36 -5.71
C LYS A 209 32.80 -11.48 -4.62
N GLY A 210 31.69 -11.93 -4.05
CA GLY A 210 31.00 -11.24 -2.95
C GLY A 210 30.28 -9.95 -3.40
N GLY A 211 30.21 -8.96 -2.51
CA GLY A 211 29.47 -7.70 -2.74
C GLY A 211 30.01 -6.79 -3.85
N TYR A 212 31.17 -7.13 -4.41
CA TYR A 212 31.80 -6.41 -5.52
C TYR A 212 31.71 -7.19 -6.84
N LYS A 213 30.94 -8.28 -6.90
CA LYS A 213 30.76 -9.06 -8.13
C LYS A 213 30.06 -8.24 -9.21
N LYS A 214 30.44 -8.48 -10.46
CA LYS A 214 29.76 -7.92 -11.64
C LYS A 214 28.25 -8.17 -11.55
N PRO A 215 27.39 -7.13 -11.70
CA PRO A 215 25.95 -7.33 -11.68
C PRO A 215 25.57 -8.27 -12.84
N SER A 216 24.74 -9.26 -12.53
CA SER A 216 24.15 -10.12 -13.56
C SER A 216 23.26 -9.27 -14.46
N LYS A 217 23.33 -9.48 -15.78
CA LYS A 217 22.32 -8.92 -16.68
C LYS A 217 20.98 -9.51 -16.26
N LEU A 218 20.02 -8.63 -15.97
CA LEU A 218 18.61 -8.98 -15.74
C LEU A 218 18.06 -9.75 -16.94
#